data_AF-A0A9X8E9K6-F1
#
_entry.id   AF-A0A9X8E9K6-F1
#
_cell.length_a   1.000
_cell.length_b   1.000
_cell.length_c   1.000
_cell.angle_alpha   90.00
_cell.angle_beta   90.00
_cell.angle_gamma   90.00
#
_symmetry.space_group_name_H-M   'P 1'
#
loop_
_entity.id
_entity.type
_entity.pdbx_description
1 polymer ?
#
loop_
_entity_poly.entity_id
_entity_poly.type
_entity_poly.pdbx_seq_one_letter_code
_entity_poly.pdbx_strand_id
1 'polypeptide(L)'
;MEAVVGTSKPEAKVKLIFSDSFRKSFGHASLYPLLRLLCPHLDRERTYKLKEKKIAMMYVDLLGLSPTSSDGKKLLHWTDPTIVTSRAVGDFAMVLQEVMQFRTVKPRADEAPLTVKDVNAMLDTLSGQDKDAQKTVFLHIVTHCSADEQKWLVRIIIKDMKIGLRHERVLQFIHPDAVCQELTNSMVRYVPQIQPFQVFTPMLAKRVTFGDCTKAMNGNDFYMEPKLDGERITCHLQQSSSSNTTQRHMQLFSRNGVNYSDKYGPCIEAYVQAQWIKLKPDYAGMTQHLDVLVLGGYYGEGQRRGGAVSHFLLGVLQHPIDPNHVPKDIPVVSFCKVGTGYSLEELDTLRVQLAPHWRPWEPISDKVLVVGVMSPVKKFAINY
;
A
#
# COMPACT_ATOMS: atom_id res chain seq x y z
N MET A 1 7.28 -17.42 -9.53
CA MET A 1 6.20 -16.52 -9.06
C MET A 1 4.96 -16.55 -9.94
N GLU A 2 5.06 -16.60 -11.27
CA GLU A 2 3.88 -16.75 -12.16
C GLU A 2 2.95 -17.91 -11.79
N ALA A 3 3.52 -19.10 -11.55
CA ALA A 3 2.75 -20.28 -11.13
C ALA A 3 1.97 -20.06 -9.82
N VAL A 4 2.49 -19.21 -8.91
CA VAL A 4 1.83 -18.88 -7.63
C VAL A 4 0.58 -18.04 -7.88
N VAL A 5 0.64 -17.07 -8.81
CA VAL A 5 -0.50 -16.22 -9.16
C VAL A 5 -1.60 -17.05 -9.84
N GLY A 6 -1.22 -17.96 -10.73
CA GLY A 6 -2.16 -18.83 -11.44
C GLY A 6 -2.83 -19.89 -10.55
N THR A 7 -2.30 -20.13 -9.35
CA THR A 7 -2.87 -21.09 -8.40
C THR A 7 -3.96 -20.42 -7.56
N SER A 8 -5.13 -21.04 -7.40
CA SER A 8 -6.22 -20.47 -6.58
C SER A 8 -6.05 -20.76 -5.08
N LYS A 9 -5.69 -22.00 -4.72
CA LYS A 9 -5.61 -22.47 -3.33
C LYS A 9 -4.40 -21.89 -2.59
N PRO A 10 -4.58 -21.20 -1.46
CA PRO A 10 -3.47 -20.61 -0.70
C PRO A 10 -2.41 -21.62 -0.26
N GLU A 11 -2.78 -22.85 0.10
CA GLU A 11 -1.83 -23.88 0.57
C GLU A 11 -0.91 -24.34 -0.57
N ALA A 12 -1.48 -24.49 -1.77
CA ALA A 12 -0.72 -24.85 -2.97
C ALA A 12 0.24 -23.73 -3.37
N LYS A 13 -0.17 -22.46 -3.25
CA LYS A 13 0.72 -21.30 -3.46
C LYS A 13 1.97 -21.38 -2.60
N VAL A 14 1.82 -21.67 -1.31
CA VAL A 14 2.96 -21.70 -0.38
C VAL A 14 3.88 -22.88 -0.70
N LYS A 15 3.35 -24.05 -1.04
CA LYS A 15 4.14 -25.21 -1.47
C LYS A 15 4.93 -24.98 -2.76
N LEU A 16 4.41 -24.15 -3.67
CA LEU A 16 5.15 -23.74 -4.88
C LEU A 16 6.33 -22.81 -4.56
N ILE A 17 6.20 -21.95 -3.55
CA ILE A 17 7.26 -21.03 -3.12
C ILE A 17 8.34 -21.80 -2.34
N PHE A 18 7.91 -22.64 -1.39
CA PHE A 18 8.79 -23.41 -0.51
C PHE A 18 8.72 -24.90 -0.84
N SER A 19 9.10 -25.25 -2.06
CA SER A 19 9.13 -26.65 -2.49
C SER A 19 10.09 -27.48 -1.63
N ASP A 20 9.86 -28.79 -1.56
CA ASP A 20 10.75 -29.68 -0.80
C ASP A 20 12.18 -29.66 -1.35
N SER A 21 12.34 -29.50 -2.67
CA SER A 21 13.66 -29.32 -3.30
C SER A 21 14.35 -28.04 -2.83
N PHE A 22 13.61 -26.92 -2.80
CA PHE A 22 14.13 -25.64 -2.32
C PHE A 22 14.55 -25.73 -0.86
N ARG A 23 13.68 -26.26 0.01
CA ARG A 23 13.96 -26.42 1.44
C ARG A 23 15.19 -27.30 1.69
N LYS A 24 15.35 -28.39 0.92
CA LYS A 24 16.54 -29.25 0.99
C LYS A 24 17.81 -28.53 0.54
N SER A 25 17.75 -27.75 -0.54
CA SER A 25 18.90 -26.97 -1.05
C SER A 25 19.32 -25.83 -0.14
N PHE A 26 18.39 -25.30 0.68
CA PHE A 26 18.63 -24.12 1.51
C PHE A 26 19.32 -24.44 2.85
N GLY A 27 19.19 -25.68 3.34
CA GLY A 27 19.85 -26.14 4.57
C GLY A 27 19.52 -25.27 5.78
N HIS A 28 20.57 -24.73 6.43
CA HIS A 28 20.48 -23.88 7.63
C HIS A 28 20.63 -22.38 7.35
N ALA A 29 20.66 -21.96 6.08
CA ALA A 29 20.76 -20.53 5.75
C ALA A 29 19.52 -19.76 6.25
N SER A 30 19.65 -18.45 6.45
CA SER A 30 18.52 -17.60 6.86
C SER A 30 17.61 -17.31 5.67
N LEU A 31 16.31 -17.61 5.80
CA LEU A 31 15.29 -17.30 4.78
C LEU A 31 15.02 -15.79 4.63
N TYR A 32 15.61 -14.96 5.49
CA TYR A 32 15.36 -13.52 5.54
C TYR A 32 15.52 -12.80 4.18
N PRO A 33 16.59 -13.03 3.38
CA PRO A 33 16.76 -12.36 2.09
C PRO A 33 15.65 -12.67 1.08
N LEU A 34 15.05 -13.86 1.16
CA LEU A 34 13.90 -14.23 0.32
C LEU A 34 12.59 -13.68 0.90
N LEU A 35 12.40 -13.81 2.21
CA LEU A 35 11.18 -13.37 2.91
C LEU A 35 10.91 -11.88 2.72
N ARG A 36 11.96 -11.04 2.78
CA ARG A 36 11.82 -9.60 2.57
C ARG A 36 11.43 -9.23 1.12
N LEU A 37 11.69 -10.11 0.15
CA LEU A 37 11.21 -9.93 -1.24
C LEU A 37 9.79 -10.46 -1.43
N LEU A 38 9.41 -11.54 -0.74
CA LEU A 38 8.06 -12.13 -0.80
C LEU A 38 7.03 -11.29 -0.04
N CYS A 39 7.44 -10.70 1.08
CA CYS A 39 6.61 -9.87 1.95
C CYS A 39 7.23 -8.46 2.08
N PRO A 40 7.38 -7.70 0.99
CA PRO A 40 8.10 -6.43 0.99
C PRO A 40 7.41 -5.35 1.83
N HIS A 41 6.12 -5.48 2.09
CA HIS A 41 5.37 -4.62 3.02
C HIS A 41 5.77 -4.80 4.49
N LEU A 42 6.44 -5.91 4.85
CA LEU A 42 7.02 -6.14 6.17
C LEU A 42 8.48 -5.66 6.28
N ASP A 43 9.12 -5.35 5.15
CA ASP A 43 10.49 -4.82 5.13
C ASP A 43 10.49 -3.38 5.65
N ARG A 44 10.89 -3.19 6.92
CA ARG A 44 10.96 -1.89 7.59
C ARG A 44 12.29 -1.16 7.36
N GLU A 45 13.33 -1.89 6.97
CA GLU A 45 14.67 -1.33 6.78
C GLU A 45 14.74 -0.46 5.51
N ARG A 46 14.06 -0.88 4.43
CA ARG A 46 14.20 -0.24 3.12
C ARG A 46 13.01 0.65 2.78
N THR A 47 13.28 1.92 2.49
CA THR A 47 12.28 2.87 1.97
C THR A 47 12.79 3.51 0.68
N TYR A 48 12.13 3.24 -0.43
CA TYR A 48 12.60 3.68 -1.76
C TYR A 48 12.11 5.08 -2.17
N LYS A 49 10.98 5.56 -1.62
CA LYS A 49 10.23 6.75 -2.10
C LYS A 49 9.98 6.72 -3.62
N LEU A 50 9.68 5.54 -4.14
CA LEU A 50 9.31 5.29 -5.53
C LEU A 50 7.85 4.82 -5.58
N LYS A 51 7.10 5.41 -6.52
CA LYS A 51 5.72 5.07 -6.84
C LYS A 51 5.59 4.94 -8.35
N GLU A 52 4.50 4.31 -8.78
CA GLU A 52 4.15 3.96 -10.16
C GLU A 52 4.48 5.11 -11.12
N LYS A 53 4.02 6.33 -10.82
CA LYS A 53 4.29 7.52 -11.65
C LYS A 53 5.79 7.81 -11.82
N LYS A 54 6.56 7.78 -10.73
CA LYS A 54 8.01 8.07 -10.77
C LYS A 54 8.76 6.96 -11.51
N ILE A 55 8.36 5.71 -11.31
CA ILE A 55 8.93 4.56 -12.02
C ILE A 55 8.59 4.65 -13.51
N ALA A 56 7.33 4.95 -13.87
CA ALA A 56 6.90 5.13 -15.26
C ALA A 56 7.71 6.22 -15.99
N MET A 57 7.88 7.39 -15.37
CA MET A 57 8.71 8.46 -15.94
C MET A 57 10.16 8.02 -16.13
N MET A 58 10.71 7.27 -15.18
CA MET A 58 12.08 6.74 -15.27
C MET A 58 12.23 5.73 -16.41
N TYR A 59 11.26 4.83 -16.59
CA TYR A 59 11.25 3.89 -17.71
C TYR A 59 11.10 4.59 -19.06
N VAL A 60 10.24 5.61 -19.16
CA VAL A 60 10.08 6.42 -20.38
C VAL A 60 11.40 7.11 -20.75
N ASP A 61 12.09 7.70 -19.76
CA ASP A 61 13.41 8.35 -19.92
C ASP A 61 14.48 7.32 -20.36
N LEU A 62 14.64 6.23 -19.62
CA LEU A 62 15.68 5.20 -19.86
C LEU A 62 15.50 4.45 -21.19
N LEU A 63 14.26 4.22 -21.61
CA LEU A 63 13.95 3.57 -22.88
C LEU A 63 13.95 4.54 -24.07
N GLY A 64 14.13 5.84 -23.84
CA GLY A 64 14.06 6.87 -24.88
C GLY A 64 12.68 6.97 -25.55
N LEU A 65 11.61 6.66 -24.81
CA LEU A 65 10.25 6.72 -25.35
C LEU A 65 9.74 8.16 -25.37
N SER A 66 9.04 8.53 -26.44
CA SER A 66 8.25 9.76 -26.40
C SER A 66 7.06 9.58 -25.43
N PRO A 67 6.77 10.54 -24.54
CA PRO A 67 5.59 10.50 -23.67
C PRO A 67 4.26 10.38 -24.42
N THR A 68 4.23 10.79 -25.70
CA THR A 68 3.03 10.75 -26.55
C THR A 68 2.91 9.46 -27.38
N SER A 69 3.96 8.63 -27.40
CA SER A 69 3.96 7.32 -28.06
C SER A 69 2.95 6.37 -27.41
N SER A 70 2.54 5.32 -28.13
CA SER A 70 1.64 4.28 -27.59
C SER A 70 2.15 3.74 -26.24
N ASP A 71 3.41 3.31 -26.19
CA ASP A 71 3.99 2.70 -24.99
C ASP A 71 4.26 3.72 -23.88
N GLY A 72 4.70 4.94 -24.25
CA GLY A 72 4.84 6.04 -23.29
C GLY A 72 3.52 6.38 -22.60
N LYS A 73 2.43 6.47 -23.37
CA LYS A 73 1.07 6.69 -22.84
C LYS A 73 0.62 5.53 -21.96
N LYS A 74 0.85 4.27 -22.35
CA LYS A 74 0.51 3.09 -21.54
C LYS A 74 1.18 3.13 -20.17
N LEU A 75 2.49 3.43 -20.11
CA LEU A 75 3.22 3.50 -18.84
C LEU A 75 2.75 4.67 -17.96
N LEU A 76 2.54 5.86 -18.55
CA LEU A 76 2.15 7.06 -17.81
C LEU A 76 0.69 7.05 -17.36
N HIS A 77 -0.18 6.39 -18.13
CA HIS A 77 -1.63 6.33 -17.91
C HIS A 77 -2.15 4.89 -17.80
N TRP A 78 -1.41 4.06 -17.05
CA TRP A 78 -1.65 2.62 -16.89
C TRP A 78 -3.02 2.24 -16.28
N THR A 79 -3.75 3.18 -15.67
CA THR A 79 -5.10 2.98 -15.12
C THR A 79 -6.22 3.25 -16.11
N ASP A 80 -5.91 3.84 -17.27
CA ASP A 80 -6.90 4.32 -18.22
C ASP A 80 -7.27 3.22 -19.24
N PRO A 81 -8.53 2.72 -19.24
CA PRO A 81 -8.98 1.67 -20.15
C PRO A 81 -9.05 2.13 -21.61
N THR A 82 -9.03 3.44 -21.88
CA THR A 82 -8.96 3.96 -23.26
C THR A 82 -7.56 3.89 -23.86
N ILE A 83 -6.53 3.77 -23.02
CA ILE A 83 -5.12 3.67 -23.42
C ILE A 83 -4.61 2.23 -23.26
N VAL A 84 -4.93 1.60 -22.14
CA VAL A 84 -4.60 0.20 -21.86
C VAL A 84 -5.86 -0.62 -22.01
N THR A 85 -5.99 -1.29 -23.17
CA THR A 85 -7.15 -2.13 -23.49
C THR A 85 -6.98 -3.58 -23.04
N SER A 86 -5.78 -3.95 -22.59
CA SER A 86 -5.49 -5.29 -22.08
C SER A 86 -6.00 -5.48 -20.65
N ARG A 87 -5.99 -6.74 -20.19
CA ARG A 87 -6.28 -7.10 -18.79
C ARG A 87 -5.31 -6.49 -17.77
N ALA A 88 -4.23 -5.84 -18.22
CA ALA A 88 -3.27 -5.18 -17.36
C ALA A 88 -3.73 -3.80 -16.86
N VAL A 89 -4.83 -3.26 -17.39
CA VAL A 89 -5.35 -1.95 -16.96
C VAL A 89 -5.56 -1.90 -15.44
N GLY A 90 -5.01 -0.86 -14.81
CA GLY A 90 -5.04 -0.77 -13.35
C GLY A 90 -4.07 -1.72 -12.63
N ASP A 91 -3.09 -2.31 -13.32
CA ASP A 91 -1.92 -2.94 -12.70
C ASP A 91 -0.62 -2.52 -13.40
N PHE A 92 0.04 -1.47 -12.88
CA PHE A 92 1.25 -0.88 -13.46
C PHE A 92 2.32 -1.92 -13.79
N ALA A 93 2.57 -2.90 -12.91
CA ALA A 93 3.60 -3.91 -13.13
C ALA A 93 3.27 -4.83 -14.32
N MET A 94 1.99 -5.13 -14.56
CA MET A 94 1.57 -5.89 -15.74
C MET A 94 1.66 -5.04 -17.01
N VAL A 95 1.28 -3.76 -16.95
CA VAL A 95 1.42 -2.85 -18.10
C VAL A 95 2.89 -2.71 -18.49
N LEU A 96 3.78 -2.58 -17.50
CA LEU A 96 5.21 -2.57 -17.71
C LEU A 96 5.72 -3.85 -18.38
N GLN A 97 5.27 -5.01 -17.91
CA GLN A 97 5.61 -6.30 -18.53
C GLN A 97 5.21 -6.35 -20.01
N GLU A 98 4.00 -5.90 -20.36
CA GLU A 98 3.51 -5.87 -21.74
C GLU A 98 4.37 -4.96 -22.64
N VAL A 99 4.76 -3.79 -22.14
CA VAL A 99 5.65 -2.87 -22.87
C VAL A 99 7.06 -3.46 -23.00
N MET A 100 7.57 -4.13 -21.96
CA MET A 100 8.92 -4.68 -21.94
C MET A 100 9.07 -5.99 -22.70
N GLN A 101 7.99 -6.76 -22.92
CA GLN A 101 8.04 -8.06 -23.58
C GLN A 101 8.67 -8.01 -24.99
N PHE A 102 8.54 -6.88 -25.69
CA PHE A 102 9.11 -6.67 -27.03
C PHE A 102 10.43 -5.87 -27.02
N ARG A 103 10.89 -5.43 -25.84
CA ARG A 103 12.04 -4.53 -25.67
C ARG A 103 13.19 -5.16 -24.90
N THR A 104 12.93 -6.25 -24.17
CA THR A 104 13.95 -6.95 -23.39
C THR A 104 14.92 -7.68 -24.30
N VAL A 105 16.20 -7.44 -24.07
CA VAL A 105 17.28 -8.22 -24.67
C VAL A 105 17.29 -9.59 -23.98
N LYS A 106 17.38 -10.67 -24.75
CA LYS A 106 17.56 -12.00 -24.15
C LYS A 106 18.92 -12.01 -23.43
N PRO A 107 19.01 -12.49 -22.18
CA PRO A 107 20.29 -12.65 -21.50
C PRO A 107 21.25 -13.41 -22.39
N ARG A 108 22.52 -12.99 -22.41
CA ARG A 108 23.53 -13.75 -23.15
C ARG A 108 23.71 -15.11 -22.47
N ALA A 109 23.97 -16.16 -23.24
CA ALA A 109 24.02 -17.53 -22.72
C ALA A 109 25.12 -17.75 -21.65
N ASP A 110 26.12 -16.87 -21.63
CA ASP A 110 27.25 -16.82 -20.70
C ASP A 110 26.99 -15.98 -19.44
N GLU A 111 25.88 -15.23 -19.38
CA GLU A 111 25.59 -14.33 -18.28
C GLU A 111 24.82 -15.06 -17.17
N ALA A 112 25.40 -15.06 -15.96
CA ALA A 112 24.79 -15.72 -14.81
C ALA A 112 23.45 -15.04 -14.43
N PRO A 113 22.41 -15.82 -14.09
CA PRO A 113 21.14 -15.26 -13.68
C PRO A 113 21.29 -14.49 -12.35
N LEU A 114 20.50 -13.43 -12.19
CA LEU A 114 20.47 -12.64 -10.96
C LEU A 114 20.08 -13.50 -9.76
N THR A 115 20.92 -13.47 -8.73
CA THR A 115 20.62 -14.18 -7.49
C THR A 115 19.77 -13.32 -6.55
N VAL A 116 19.14 -13.96 -5.56
CA VAL A 116 18.42 -13.24 -4.48
C VAL A 116 19.33 -12.26 -3.74
N LYS A 117 20.63 -12.58 -3.64
CA LYS A 117 21.63 -11.70 -3.02
C LYS A 117 21.83 -10.43 -3.86
N ASP A 118 22.00 -10.59 -5.17
CA ASP A 118 22.21 -9.46 -6.09
C ASP A 118 20.99 -8.55 -6.14
N VAL A 119 19.79 -9.13 -6.17
CA VAL A 119 18.53 -8.39 -6.07
C VAL A 119 18.45 -7.58 -4.79
N ASN A 120 18.80 -8.17 -3.64
CA ASN A 120 18.81 -7.42 -2.39
C ASN A 120 19.83 -6.30 -2.40
N ALA A 121 21.05 -6.51 -2.91
CA ALA A 121 22.05 -5.46 -3.01
C ALA A 121 21.60 -4.28 -3.88
N MET A 122 20.93 -4.55 -5.02
CA MET A 122 20.34 -3.50 -5.85
C MET A 122 19.27 -2.69 -5.10
N LEU A 123 18.39 -3.38 -4.38
CA LEU A 123 17.35 -2.75 -3.58
C LEU A 123 17.96 -1.94 -2.41
N ASP A 124 19.04 -2.40 -1.80
CA ASP A 124 19.73 -1.68 -0.74
C ASP A 124 20.29 -0.36 -1.27
N THR A 125 20.89 -0.36 -2.46
CA THR A 125 21.30 0.86 -3.17
C THR A 125 20.12 1.80 -3.45
N LEU A 126 18.98 1.28 -3.92
CA LEU A 126 17.77 2.09 -4.14
C LEU A 126 17.23 2.73 -2.86
N SER A 127 17.42 2.07 -1.71
CA SER A 127 16.94 2.53 -0.41
C SER A 127 17.69 3.77 0.10
N GLY A 128 18.90 4.02 -0.41
CA GLY A 128 19.66 5.24 -0.15
C GLY A 128 19.03 6.52 -0.72
N GLN A 129 18.03 6.40 -1.60
CA GLN A 129 17.25 7.50 -2.20
C GLN A 129 18.05 8.52 -3.02
N ASP A 130 19.30 8.21 -3.36
CA ASP A 130 20.11 9.00 -4.29
C ASP A 130 19.57 8.88 -5.73
N LYS A 131 19.46 10.00 -6.44
CA LYS A 131 18.81 10.04 -7.76
C LYS A 131 19.64 9.36 -8.84
N ASP A 132 20.96 9.52 -8.80
CA ASP A 132 21.85 8.97 -9.81
C ASP A 132 22.04 7.47 -9.60
N ALA A 133 22.19 7.04 -8.35
CA ALA A 133 22.16 5.62 -7.98
C ALA A 133 20.83 4.97 -8.37
N GLN A 134 19.68 5.66 -8.18
CA GLN A 134 18.39 5.18 -8.66
C GLN A 134 18.39 4.96 -10.18
N LYS A 135 18.84 5.95 -10.98
CA LYS A 135 18.92 5.79 -12.43
C LYS A 135 19.84 4.64 -12.84
N THR A 136 21.00 4.49 -12.21
CA THR A 136 21.96 3.40 -12.49
C THR A 136 21.36 2.04 -12.22
N VAL A 137 20.67 1.86 -11.08
CA VAL A 137 20.02 0.58 -10.76
C VAL A 137 18.89 0.28 -11.74
N PHE A 138 18.03 1.25 -12.07
CA PHE A 138 16.97 1.01 -13.06
C PHE A 138 17.51 0.77 -14.47
N LEU A 139 18.62 1.41 -14.85
CA LEU A 139 19.29 1.11 -16.11
C LEU A 139 19.78 -0.34 -16.12
N HIS A 140 20.43 -0.80 -15.05
CA HIS A 140 20.86 -2.18 -14.91
C HIS A 140 19.67 -3.17 -14.98
N ILE A 141 18.55 -2.85 -14.33
CA ILE A 141 17.32 -3.66 -14.39
C ILE A 141 16.78 -3.72 -15.83
N VAL A 142 16.72 -2.59 -16.54
CA VAL A 142 16.21 -2.52 -17.91
C VAL A 142 17.07 -3.34 -18.87
N THR A 143 18.39 -3.39 -18.67
CA THR A 143 19.34 -4.03 -19.57
C THR A 143 19.57 -5.52 -19.28
N HIS A 144 19.50 -5.96 -18.01
CA HIS A 144 19.86 -7.33 -17.62
C HIS A 144 18.69 -8.18 -17.10
N CYS A 145 17.52 -7.59 -16.83
CA CYS A 145 16.36 -8.35 -16.36
C CYS A 145 15.35 -8.60 -17.50
N SER A 146 14.76 -9.80 -17.52
CA SER A 146 13.61 -10.14 -18.36
C SER A 146 12.36 -9.34 -17.99
N ALA A 147 11.36 -9.30 -18.89
CA ALA A 147 10.12 -8.57 -18.64
C ALA A 147 9.37 -9.08 -17.40
N ASP A 148 9.46 -10.39 -17.14
CA ASP A 148 8.89 -11.02 -15.95
C ASP A 148 9.61 -10.59 -14.67
N GLU A 149 10.95 -10.58 -14.67
CA GLU A 149 11.73 -10.14 -13.52
C GLU A 149 11.48 -8.67 -13.21
N GLN A 150 11.42 -7.81 -14.24
CA GLN A 150 11.11 -6.39 -14.07
C GLN A 150 9.72 -6.18 -13.44
N LYS A 151 8.71 -6.93 -13.87
CA LYS A 151 7.38 -6.93 -13.24
C LYS A 151 7.46 -7.24 -11.74
N TRP A 152 8.19 -8.28 -11.37
CA TRP A 152 8.32 -8.70 -9.97
C TRP A 152 9.15 -7.72 -9.14
N LEU A 153 10.26 -7.19 -9.69
CA LEU A 153 11.08 -6.17 -9.04
C LEU A 153 10.29 -4.90 -8.75
N VAL A 154 9.51 -4.42 -9.72
CA VAL A 154 8.65 -3.23 -9.52
C VAL A 154 7.59 -3.48 -8.44
N ARG A 155 7.00 -4.68 -8.39
CA ARG A 155 6.08 -5.06 -7.29
C ARG A 155 6.76 -5.06 -5.93
N ILE A 156 8.01 -5.51 -5.84
CA ILE A 156 8.82 -5.46 -4.61
C ILE A 156 9.10 -4.01 -4.21
N ILE A 157 9.51 -3.15 -5.15
CA ILE A 157 9.81 -1.73 -4.91
C ILE A 157 8.56 -0.96 -4.46
N ILE A 158 7.41 -1.21 -5.09
CA ILE A 158 6.12 -0.61 -4.71
C ILE A 158 5.59 -1.19 -3.38
N LYS A 159 6.11 -2.35 -2.97
CA LYS A 159 5.69 -3.15 -1.82
C LYS A 159 4.28 -3.74 -1.95
N ASP A 160 3.88 -4.08 -3.17
CA ASP A 160 2.61 -4.77 -3.45
C ASP A 160 2.82 -5.92 -4.44
N MET A 161 2.95 -7.13 -3.89
CA MET A 161 3.24 -8.34 -4.68
C MET A 161 2.03 -8.86 -5.46
N LYS A 162 0.80 -8.50 -5.09
CA LYS A 162 -0.46 -8.97 -5.72
C LYS A 162 -0.54 -10.49 -5.98
N ILE A 163 0.14 -11.31 -5.17
CA ILE A 163 0.13 -12.78 -5.31
C ILE A 163 -1.12 -13.44 -4.68
N GLY A 164 -1.98 -12.66 -4.02
CA GLY A 164 -3.16 -13.18 -3.33
C GLY A 164 -2.81 -14.17 -2.22
N LEU A 165 -1.71 -13.91 -1.52
CA LEU A 165 -1.24 -14.69 -0.38
C LEU A 165 -1.00 -13.73 0.78
N ARG A 166 -1.60 -14.04 1.94
CA ARG A 166 -1.43 -13.26 3.16
C ARG A 166 -0.09 -13.61 3.82
N HIS A 167 0.62 -12.63 4.36
CA HIS A 167 1.93 -12.83 4.95
C HIS A 167 1.89 -13.75 6.17
N GLU A 168 0.81 -13.72 6.94
CA GLU A 168 0.59 -14.61 8.08
C GLU A 168 0.61 -16.08 7.65
N ARG A 169 0.08 -16.40 6.46
CA ARG A 169 0.11 -17.77 5.90
C ARG A 169 1.52 -18.18 5.47
N VAL A 170 2.30 -17.25 4.93
CA VAL A 170 3.72 -17.48 4.59
C VAL A 170 4.50 -17.80 5.87
N LEU A 171 4.33 -16.96 6.90
CA LEU A 171 5.02 -17.11 8.18
C LEU A 171 4.62 -18.42 8.87
N GLN A 172 3.32 -18.70 9.03
CA GLN A 172 2.81 -19.94 9.63
C GLN A 172 3.32 -21.21 8.95
N PHE A 173 3.54 -21.17 7.62
CA PHE A 173 4.07 -22.30 6.89
C PHE A 173 5.56 -22.54 7.17
N ILE A 174 6.33 -21.45 7.34
CA ILE A 174 7.76 -21.54 7.64
C ILE A 174 7.95 -22.03 9.07
N HIS A 175 7.22 -21.45 10.01
CA HIS A 175 7.24 -21.85 11.42
C HIS A 175 5.86 -21.60 12.04
N PRO A 176 5.29 -22.53 12.82
CA PRO A 176 4.02 -22.33 13.50
C PRO A 176 3.99 -21.06 14.38
N ASP A 177 5.13 -20.75 14.99
CA ASP A 177 5.34 -19.59 15.87
C ASP A 177 6.10 -18.44 15.15
N ALA A 178 6.13 -18.40 13.82
CA ALA A 178 6.84 -17.38 13.03
C ALA A 178 6.36 -15.94 13.33
N VAL A 179 7.07 -15.23 14.21
CA VAL A 179 6.85 -13.79 14.46
C VAL A 179 8.03 -12.93 14.02
N CYS A 180 9.26 -13.48 13.89
CA CYS A 180 10.45 -12.73 13.46
C CYS A 180 11.61 -13.59 12.92
N GLN A 181 12.67 -12.91 12.46
CA GLN A 181 13.85 -13.33 11.66
C GLN A 181 14.61 -14.62 12.03
N GLU A 182 14.45 -15.18 13.23
CA GLU A 182 15.36 -16.21 13.77
C GLU A 182 14.82 -17.65 13.71
N LEU A 183 13.63 -17.86 13.15
CA LEU A 183 12.97 -19.16 13.18
C LEU A 183 13.37 -20.02 11.98
N THR A 184 14.63 -20.48 11.97
CA THR A 184 15.15 -21.44 10.98
C THR A 184 14.83 -22.89 11.35
N ASN A 185 14.47 -23.18 12.60
CA ASN A 185 14.16 -24.54 13.07
C ASN A 185 12.70 -24.68 13.52
N SER A 186 11.87 -25.36 12.71
CA SER A 186 10.45 -25.64 12.99
C SER A 186 10.17 -26.53 14.20
N MET A 187 11.20 -27.12 14.80
CA MET A 187 11.07 -27.96 16.00
C MET A 187 11.26 -27.18 17.31
N VAL A 188 11.72 -25.93 17.26
CA VAL A 188 11.93 -25.11 18.45
C VAL A 188 10.71 -24.21 18.67
N ARG A 189 9.92 -24.52 19.70
CA ARG A 189 8.80 -23.67 20.11
C ARG A 189 9.32 -22.41 20.80
N TYR A 190 8.96 -21.24 20.27
CA TYR A 190 9.33 -19.96 20.86
C TYR A 190 8.12 -19.34 21.54
N VAL A 191 8.28 -18.94 22.80
CA VAL A 191 7.29 -18.10 23.50
C VAL A 191 7.78 -16.66 23.38
N PRO A 192 7.21 -15.84 22.47
CA PRO A 192 7.66 -14.47 22.30
C PRO A 192 7.39 -13.66 23.56
N GLN A 193 8.47 -13.26 24.23
CA GLN A 193 8.41 -12.26 25.29
C GLN A 193 8.63 -10.87 24.70
N ILE A 194 7.81 -9.91 25.13
CA ILE A 194 7.98 -8.50 24.73
C ILE A 194 9.21 -7.97 25.45
N GLN A 195 10.23 -7.57 24.69
CA GLN A 195 11.43 -6.96 25.23
C GLN A 195 11.42 -5.42 25.04
N PRO A 196 12.08 -4.66 25.93
CA PRO A 196 12.34 -3.24 25.69
C PRO A 196 12.97 -3.01 24.31
N PHE A 197 12.57 -1.94 23.62
CA PHE A 197 13.01 -1.57 22.28
C PHE A 197 12.67 -2.55 21.14
N GLN A 198 12.00 -3.66 21.43
CA GLN A 198 11.45 -4.54 20.42
C GLN A 198 10.09 -4.03 19.94
N VAL A 199 10.00 -3.72 18.65
CA VAL A 199 8.77 -3.19 18.06
C VAL A 199 7.72 -4.29 17.86
N PHE A 200 6.59 -4.19 18.55
CA PHE A 200 5.44 -5.09 18.37
C PHE A 200 4.24 -4.39 17.75
N THR A 201 3.37 -5.16 17.08
CA THR A 201 2.12 -4.62 16.53
C THR A 201 1.12 -4.38 17.66
N PRO A 202 0.61 -3.14 17.83
CA PRO A 202 -0.32 -2.86 18.90
C PRO A 202 -1.66 -3.54 18.67
N MET A 203 -2.33 -3.93 19.77
CA MET A 203 -3.67 -4.51 19.71
C MET A 203 -4.66 -3.59 18.99
N LEU A 204 -5.39 -4.19 18.04
CA LEU A 204 -6.43 -3.54 17.25
C LEU A 204 -7.80 -3.79 17.89
N ALA A 205 -8.72 -2.85 17.67
CA ALA A 205 -10.12 -3.00 18.11
C ALA A 205 -10.96 -3.51 16.94
N LYS A 206 -11.80 -4.51 17.19
CA LYS A 206 -12.83 -4.96 16.25
C LYS A 206 -13.99 -3.96 16.29
N ARG A 207 -14.58 -3.66 15.13
CA ARG A 207 -15.82 -2.88 15.06
C ARG A 207 -16.99 -3.75 15.50
N VAL A 208 -17.79 -3.26 16.43
CA VAL A 208 -19.01 -3.91 16.94
C VAL A 208 -20.13 -2.86 16.98
N THR A 209 -21.32 -3.27 16.58
CA THR A 209 -22.57 -2.49 16.67
C THR A 209 -23.04 -2.44 18.13
N PHE A 210 -23.66 -1.34 18.56
CA PHE A 210 -24.04 -1.15 19.96
C PHE A 210 -24.88 -2.31 20.53
N GLY A 211 -25.84 -2.83 19.75
CA GLY A 211 -26.69 -3.96 20.16
C GLY A 211 -25.97 -5.31 20.29
N ASP A 212 -24.78 -5.47 19.72
CA ASP A 212 -24.00 -6.71 19.79
C ASP A 212 -22.80 -6.62 20.76
N CYS A 213 -22.60 -5.47 21.42
CA CYS A 213 -21.52 -5.28 22.38
C CYS A 213 -21.61 -6.26 23.55
N THR A 214 -22.79 -6.47 24.13
CA THR A 214 -23.01 -7.39 25.26
C THR A 214 -22.74 -8.85 24.89
N LYS A 215 -23.13 -9.25 23.67
CA LYS A 215 -22.81 -10.57 23.11
C LYS A 215 -21.30 -10.74 22.88
N ALA A 216 -20.64 -9.71 22.36
CA ALA A 216 -19.19 -9.74 22.10
C ALA A 216 -18.36 -9.86 23.39
N MET A 217 -18.85 -9.30 24.51
CA MET A 217 -18.22 -9.42 25.82
C MET A 217 -18.59 -10.72 26.56
N ASN A 218 -19.47 -11.54 25.97
CA ASN A 218 -19.90 -12.83 26.50
C ASN A 218 -20.42 -12.77 27.96
N GLY A 219 -21.11 -11.68 28.30
CA GLY A 219 -21.64 -11.46 29.65
C GLY A 219 -20.60 -11.15 30.73
N ASN A 220 -19.33 -10.98 30.38
CA ASN A 220 -18.29 -10.57 31.33
C ASN A 220 -18.33 -9.06 31.57
N ASP A 221 -17.83 -8.64 32.73
CA ASP A 221 -17.57 -7.24 33.03
C ASP A 221 -16.57 -6.66 32.01
N PHE A 222 -16.79 -5.41 31.58
CA PHE A 222 -15.93 -4.73 30.63
C PHE A 222 -15.77 -3.24 30.96
N TYR A 223 -14.66 -2.66 30.53
CA TYR A 223 -14.36 -1.24 30.72
C TYR A 223 -14.82 -0.39 29.52
N MET A 224 -15.21 0.85 29.81
CA MET A 224 -15.50 1.89 28.83
C MET A 224 -14.56 3.08 29.05
N GLU A 225 -13.87 3.48 28.00
CA GLU A 225 -12.87 4.56 27.96
C GLU A 225 -13.15 5.48 26.74
N PRO A 226 -12.70 6.74 26.71
CA PRO A 226 -12.82 7.61 25.52
C PRO A 226 -11.71 7.35 24.48
N LYS A 227 -12.00 7.60 23.20
CA LYS A 227 -11.04 7.32 22.11
C LYS A 227 -10.46 8.62 21.65
N LEU A 228 -9.23 8.81 22.06
CA LEU A 228 -8.42 9.93 21.61
C LEU A 228 -8.17 9.80 20.10
N ASP A 229 -8.50 10.86 19.36
CA ASP A 229 -8.24 10.95 17.93
C ASP A 229 -6.88 11.60 17.66
N GLY A 230 -5.85 10.86 18.05
CA GLY A 230 -4.46 11.21 17.78
C GLY A 230 -3.72 10.10 17.05
N GLU A 231 -2.40 10.23 17.00
CA GLU A 231 -1.53 9.20 16.47
C GLU A 231 -1.15 8.19 17.55
N ARG A 232 -1.15 6.89 17.22
CA ARG A 232 -0.74 5.84 18.15
C ARG A 232 0.78 5.82 18.24
N ILE A 233 1.31 6.08 19.44
CA ILE A 233 2.73 5.93 19.80
C ILE A 233 2.87 4.89 20.91
N THR A 234 3.85 4.00 20.77
CA THR A 234 4.28 3.04 21.80
C THR A 234 5.60 3.56 22.37
N CYS A 235 5.65 3.75 23.68
CA CYS A 235 6.85 4.21 24.38
C CYS A 235 7.55 3.02 25.04
N HIS A 236 8.80 2.80 24.70
CA HIS A 236 9.71 1.89 25.40
C HIS A 236 10.61 2.73 26.28
N LEU A 237 10.66 2.39 27.57
CA LEU A 237 11.55 3.02 28.54
C LEU A 237 12.41 1.92 29.16
N GLN A 238 13.73 2.03 29.03
CA GLN A 238 14.67 1.20 29.77
C GLN A 238 15.49 2.10 30.69
N GLN A 239 15.55 1.72 31.96
CA GLN A 239 16.36 2.39 32.96
C GLN A 239 17.62 1.56 33.18
N SER A 240 18.79 2.16 32.97
CA SER A 240 20.07 1.58 33.37
C SER A 240 20.60 2.37 34.55
N SER A 241 20.89 1.66 35.65
CA SER A 241 21.43 2.26 36.87
C SER A 241 22.87 1.82 37.01
N SER A 242 23.81 2.74 36.77
CA SER A 242 25.20 2.59 37.18
C SER A 242 25.45 3.50 38.38
N SER A 243 26.48 3.19 39.16
CA SER A 243 26.70 3.50 40.58
C SER A 243 26.55 4.95 41.08
N ASN A 244 26.19 5.94 40.26
CA ASN A 244 25.70 7.26 40.69
C ASN A 244 24.81 7.98 39.66
N THR A 245 24.46 7.34 38.53
CA THR A 245 23.68 7.99 37.45
C THR A 245 22.57 7.06 36.97
N THR A 246 21.33 7.52 37.06
CA THR A 246 20.19 6.86 36.42
C THR A 246 20.10 7.35 34.98
N GLN A 247 20.52 6.52 34.02
CA GLN A 247 20.32 6.82 32.60
C GLN A 247 19.02 6.17 32.12
N ARG A 248 18.11 6.98 31.59
CA ARG A 248 16.88 6.52 30.95
C ARG A 248 17.08 6.56 29.45
N HIS A 249 16.76 5.45 28.79
CA HIS A 249 16.73 5.39 27.33
C HIS A 249 15.27 5.22 26.91
N MET A 250 14.77 6.18 26.13
CA MET A 250 13.39 6.21 25.64
C MET A 250 13.37 6.02 24.13
N GLN A 251 12.48 5.15 23.65
CA GLN A 251 12.17 5.07 22.22
C GLN A 251 10.66 5.10 21.98
N LEU A 252 10.26 5.84 20.95
CA LEU A 252 8.87 6.07 20.57
C LEU A 252 8.63 5.47 19.19
N PHE A 253 7.72 4.50 19.10
CA PHE A 253 7.38 3.83 17.84
C PHE A 253 5.92 4.06 17.46
N SER A 254 5.65 4.34 16.19
CA SER A 254 4.28 4.46 15.68
C SER A 254 3.56 3.11 15.63
N ARG A 255 2.26 3.12 15.32
CA ARG A 255 1.46 1.92 15.04
C ARG A 255 2.13 0.93 14.09
N ASN A 256 2.86 1.44 13.09
CA ASN A 256 3.49 0.62 12.04
C ASN A 256 4.97 0.33 12.34
N GLY A 257 5.46 0.74 13.51
CA GLY A 257 6.83 0.50 13.93
C GLY A 257 7.87 1.50 13.42
N VAL A 258 7.44 2.67 12.93
CA VAL A 258 8.35 3.75 12.55
C VAL A 258 8.87 4.42 13.82
N ASN A 259 10.18 4.63 13.91
CA ASN A 259 10.80 5.32 15.04
C ASN A 259 10.55 6.84 14.94
N TYR A 260 9.94 7.41 15.98
CA TYR A 260 9.64 8.84 16.13
C TYR A 260 10.35 9.47 17.34
N SER A 261 11.33 8.76 17.92
CA SER A 261 12.06 9.22 19.12
C SER A 261 12.69 10.58 18.91
N ASP A 262 13.31 10.83 17.75
CA ASP A 262 13.94 12.12 17.45
C ASP A 262 12.93 13.27 17.38
N LYS A 263 11.69 12.97 16.96
CA LYS A 263 10.65 13.98 16.77
C LYS A 263 9.93 14.33 18.07
N TYR A 264 9.59 13.32 18.87
CA TYR A 264 8.73 13.49 20.05
C TYR A 264 9.49 13.34 21.38
N GLY A 265 10.68 12.73 21.37
CA GLY A 265 11.48 12.45 22.55
C GLY A 265 11.77 13.70 23.40
N PRO A 266 12.34 14.77 22.81
CA PRO A 266 12.65 16.00 23.54
C PRO A 266 11.45 16.63 24.25
N CYS A 267 10.24 16.44 23.71
CA CYS A 267 9.01 17.07 24.22
C CYS A 267 8.29 16.22 25.28
N ILE A 268 8.42 14.89 25.19
CA ILE A 268 7.61 13.93 25.95
C ILE A 268 8.39 13.32 27.11
N GLU A 269 9.73 13.32 27.08
CA GLU A 269 10.57 12.67 28.09
C GLU A 269 10.28 13.12 29.54
N ALA A 270 9.87 14.38 29.73
CA ALA A 270 9.45 14.91 31.03
C ALA A 270 8.10 14.39 31.54
N TYR A 271 7.25 13.83 30.67
CA TYR A 271 5.83 13.52 30.94
C TYR A 271 5.49 12.02 30.96
N VAL A 272 6.45 11.12 30.70
CA VAL A 272 6.21 9.66 30.66
C VAL A 272 6.12 9.09 32.08
N GLN A 273 5.03 9.41 32.78
CA GLN A 273 4.60 8.78 34.03
C GLN A 273 3.07 8.66 34.07
N ALA A 274 2.49 7.82 33.22
CA ALA A 274 1.17 7.24 33.45
C ALA A 274 0.89 6.14 32.41
N GLN A 275 0.46 4.98 32.90
CA GLN A 275 -0.12 3.90 32.09
C GLN A 275 -1.53 4.31 31.67
N TRP A 276 -2.07 3.87 30.51
CA TRP A 276 -3.52 3.75 30.17
C TRP A 276 -3.78 3.00 28.83
N ILE A 277 -5.05 2.60 28.61
CA ILE A 277 -5.68 2.04 27.38
C ILE A 277 -6.99 2.84 27.02
N LYS A 278 -7.86 2.40 26.08
CA LYS A 278 -8.77 3.16 25.15
C LYS A 278 -10.19 2.54 24.87
N LEU A 279 -11.23 3.33 24.44
CA LEU A 279 -12.52 2.90 23.77
C LEU A 279 -13.30 4.05 23.04
N LYS A 280 -14.20 3.84 22.04
CA LYS A 280 -14.73 4.92 21.13
C LYS A 280 -16.25 5.23 21.21
N PRO A 281 -16.72 6.51 21.04
CA PRO A 281 -18.15 6.90 21.06
C PRO A 281 -18.92 6.87 19.72
N ASP A 282 -18.29 6.56 18.58
CA ASP A 282 -18.88 6.82 17.24
C ASP A 282 -19.99 5.83 16.77
N TYR A 283 -20.79 5.25 17.67
CA TYR A 283 -21.81 4.25 17.32
C TYR A 283 -23.20 4.48 17.93
N ALA A 284 -23.46 5.64 18.50
CA ALA A 284 -24.77 6.00 19.07
C ALA A 284 -25.79 6.51 18.02
N GLY A 285 -25.63 6.18 16.73
CA GLY A 285 -26.50 6.68 15.65
C GLY A 285 -26.41 8.19 15.39
N MET A 286 -25.50 8.91 16.06
CA MET A 286 -25.26 10.35 15.90
C MET A 286 -24.27 10.67 14.78
N THR A 287 -24.29 9.92 13.67
CA THR A 287 -23.62 10.34 12.45
C THR A 287 -24.63 11.07 11.58
N GLN A 288 -24.41 12.36 11.34
CA GLN A 288 -25.17 13.06 10.31
C GLN A 288 -24.77 12.49 8.95
N HIS A 289 -25.76 11.99 8.21
CA HIS A 289 -25.58 11.65 6.80
C HIS A 289 -25.46 12.96 6.02
N LEU A 290 -24.49 13.04 5.12
CA LEU A 290 -24.37 14.15 4.19
C LEU A 290 -24.79 13.66 2.81
N ASP A 291 -25.83 14.28 2.26
CA ASP A 291 -26.20 14.13 0.87
C ASP A 291 -25.29 15.04 0.03
N VAL A 292 -24.54 14.43 -0.88
CA VAL A 292 -23.52 15.10 -1.69
C VAL A 292 -23.61 14.64 -3.14
N LEU A 293 -23.22 15.52 -4.06
CA LEU A 293 -23.30 15.28 -5.50
C LEU A 293 -22.04 14.59 -6.01
N VAL A 294 -22.17 13.62 -6.90
CA VAL A 294 -21.03 13.09 -7.66
C VAL A 294 -20.67 14.11 -8.74
N LEU A 295 -19.47 14.67 -8.67
CA LEU A 295 -18.93 15.60 -9.66
C LEU A 295 -18.04 14.91 -10.67
N GLY A 296 -17.35 13.84 -10.25
CA GLY A 296 -16.34 13.21 -11.08
C GLY A 296 -15.92 11.81 -10.67
N GLY A 297 -15.16 11.16 -11.54
CA GLY A 297 -14.69 9.78 -11.36
C GLY A 297 -13.19 9.62 -11.56
N TYR A 298 -12.58 8.72 -10.80
CA TYR A 298 -11.20 8.25 -10.97
C TYR A 298 -11.17 6.75 -11.25
N TYR A 299 -10.41 6.34 -12.26
CA TYR A 299 -10.17 4.92 -12.54
C TYR A 299 -9.49 4.22 -11.37
N GLY A 300 -9.93 2.99 -11.09
CA GLY A 300 -9.38 2.17 -10.03
C GLY A 300 -8.08 1.49 -10.34
N GLU A 301 -7.50 0.98 -9.27
CA GLU A 301 -6.28 0.19 -9.29
C GLU A 301 -6.56 -1.22 -8.74
N GLY A 302 -5.73 -2.17 -9.15
CA GLY A 302 -5.80 -3.56 -8.72
C GLY A 302 -6.82 -4.41 -9.47
N GLN A 303 -6.74 -5.72 -9.26
CA GLN A 303 -7.47 -6.73 -10.04
C GLN A 303 -9.00 -6.60 -10.01
N ARG A 304 -9.57 -6.04 -8.92
CA ARG A 304 -11.03 -5.95 -8.75
C ARG A 304 -11.63 -4.62 -9.18
N ARG A 305 -10.82 -3.56 -9.27
CA ARG A 305 -11.29 -2.18 -9.50
C ARG A 305 -10.61 -1.51 -10.69
N GLY A 306 -9.55 -2.11 -11.23
CA GLY A 306 -8.85 -1.68 -12.43
C GLY A 306 -9.74 -1.67 -13.66
N GLY A 307 -9.52 -0.71 -14.55
CA GLY A 307 -10.26 -0.57 -15.81
C GLY A 307 -11.63 0.11 -15.71
N ALA A 308 -12.09 0.49 -14.51
CA ALA A 308 -13.35 1.19 -14.32
C ALA A 308 -13.26 2.25 -13.21
N VAL A 309 -14.17 3.23 -13.23
CA VAL A 309 -14.25 4.27 -12.19
C VAL A 309 -14.47 3.61 -10.83
N SER A 310 -13.65 3.93 -9.84
CA SER A 310 -13.74 3.31 -8.50
C SER A 310 -13.67 4.28 -7.34
N HIS A 311 -13.33 5.54 -7.61
CA HIS A 311 -13.40 6.60 -6.62
C HIS A 311 -14.15 7.77 -7.23
N PHE A 312 -14.95 8.45 -6.43
CA PHE A 312 -15.79 9.56 -6.88
C PHE A 312 -15.35 10.85 -6.21
N LEU A 313 -15.22 11.91 -7.01
CA LEU A 313 -15.12 13.27 -6.52
C LEU A 313 -16.54 13.74 -6.17
N LEU A 314 -16.73 14.14 -4.92
CA LEU A 314 -18.01 14.62 -4.42
C LEU A 314 -17.99 16.13 -4.27
N GLY A 315 -19.15 16.74 -4.39
CA GLY A 315 -19.35 18.18 -4.28
C GLY A 315 -20.61 18.54 -3.49
N VAL A 316 -20.62 19.78 -3.03
CA VAL A 316 -21.75 20.41 -2.35
C VAL A 316 -22.17 21.65 -3.12
N LEU A 317 -23.43 22.02 -2.99
CA LEU A 317 -23.93 23.28 -3.54
C LEU A 317 -23.26 24.44 -2.81
N GLN A 318 -22.79 25.44 -3.56
CA GLN A 318 -22.19 26.65 -3.00
C GLN A 318 -23.22 27.48 -2.22
N HIS A 319 -24.47 27.46 -2.69
CA HIS A 319 -25.62 28.11 -2.05
C HIS A 319 -26.84 27.18 -2.14
N PRO A 320 -27.77 27.24 -1.16
CA PRO A 320 -29.06 26.55 -1.26
C PRO A 320 -29.80 26.95 -2.54
N ILE A 321 -30.35 25.98 -3.25
CA ILE A 321 -31.12 26.18 -4.48
C ILE A 321 -32.59 25.91 -4.17
N ASP A 322 -33.48 26.75 -4.66
CA ASP A 322 -34.92 26.50 -4.61
C ASP A 322 -35.27 25.28 -5.49
N PRO A 323 -35.86 24.21 -4.94
CA PRO A 323 -36.26 23.04 -5.71
C PRO A 323 -37.19 23.36 -6.89
N ASN A 324 -37.95 24.46 -6.84
CA ASN A 324 -38.87 24.87 -7.89
C ASN A 324 -38.20 25.70 -8.99
N HIS A 325 -36.95 26.13 -8.79
CA HIS A 325 -36.23 26.98 -9.73
C HIS A 325 -34.75 26.61 -9.80
N VAL A 326 -34.46 25.44 -10.39
CA VAL A 326 -33.09 24.94 -10.57
C VAL A 326 -32.40 25.70 -11.72
N PRO A 327 -31.35 26.50 -11.46
CA PRO A 327 -30.60 27.18 -12.51
C PRO A 327 -29.89 26.16 -13.43
N LYS A 328 -29.65 26.53 -14.69
CA LYS A 328 -28.86 25.71 -15.61
C LYS A 328 -27.41 25.53 -15.12
N ASP A 329 -26.82 26.59 -14.56
CA ASP A 329 -25.48 26.55 -13.99
C ASP A 329 -25.58 26.41 -12.47
N ILE A 330 -25.44 25.18 -11.97
CA ILE A 330 -25.46 24.88 -10.54
C ILE A 330 -24.06 25.17 -9.97
N PRO A 331 -23.90 26.18 -9.08
CA PRO A 331 -22.60 26.46 -8.48
C PRO A 331 -22.25 25.36 -7.47
N VAL A 332 -21.33 24.47 -7.85
CA VAL A 332 -20.86 23.34 -7.05
C VAL A 332 -19.41 23.52 -6.63
N VAL A 333 -19.13 23.20 -5.38
CA VAL A 333 -17.76 23.21 -4.82
C VAL A 333 -17.37 21.78 -4.51
N SER A 334 -16.16 21.37 -4.95
CA SER A 334 -15.63 20.06 -4.62
C SER A 334 -15.40 19.94 -3.11
N PHE A 335 -15.91 18.87 -2.51
CA PHE A 335 -15.88 18.64 -1.07
C PHE A 335 -14.87 17.56 -0.68
N CYS A 336 -15.04 16.33 -1.20
CA CYS A 336 -14.18 15.21 -0.82
C CYS A 336 -14.10 14.14 -1.91
N LYS A 337 -13.20 13.17 -1.73
CA LYS A 337 -13.13 11.97 -2.57
C LYS A 337 -13.55 10.75 -1.76
N VAL A 338 -14.44 9.92 -2.32
CA VAL A 338 -14.85 8.66 -1.69
C VAL A 338 -14.41 7.45 -2.52
N GLY A 339 -13.83 6.46 -1.85
CA GLY A 339 -13.28 5.23 -2.45
C GLY A 339 -13.73 3.94 -1.75
N THR A 340 -14.57 4.06 -0.73
CA THR A 340 -14.95 2.99 0.20
C THR A 340 -16.36 3.23 0.72
N GLY A 341 -17.11 2.17 1.01
CA GLY A 341 -18.46 2.26 1.58
C GLY A 341 -19.52 1.47 0.82
N TYR A 342 -19.25 1.19 -0.46
CA TYR A 342 -20.07 0.34 -1.33
C TYR A 342 -19.49 -1.07 -1.46
N SER A 343 -20.39 -2.03 -1.61
CA SER A 343 -20.14 -3.37 -2.14
C SER A 343 -19.67 -3.30 -3.61
N LEU A 344 -19.17 -4.41 -4.14
CA LEU A 344 -18.78 -4.48 -5.55
C LEU A 344 -20.00 -4.35 -6.48
N GLU A 345 -21.14 -4.91 -6.09
CA GLU A 345 -22.39 -4.85 -6.84
C GLU A 345 -22.97 -3.43 -6.89
N GLU A 346 -22.97 -2.72 -5.77
CA GLU A 346 -23.36 -1.30 -5.72
C GLU A 346 -22.43 -0.44 -6.57
N LEU A 347 -21.12 -0.71 -6.52
CA LEU A 347 -20.16 0.00 -7.35
C LEU A 347 -20.40 -0.23 -8.85
N ASP A 348 -20.70 -1.46 -9.25
CA ASP A 348 -21.01 -1.78 -10.64
C ASP A 348 -22.33 -1.16 -11.10
N THR A 349 -23.34 -1.12 -10.23
CA THR A 349 -24.59 -0.40 -10.49
C THR A 349 -24.34 1.09 -10.71
N LEU A 350 -23.55 1.74 -9.84
CA LEU A 350 -23.17 3.14 -9.99
C LEU A 350 -22.39 3.40 -11.28
N ARG A 351 -21.49 2.47 -11.65
CA ARG A 351 -20.72 2.58 -12.90
C ARG A 351 -21.64 2.57 -14.13
N VAL A 352 -22.61 1.67 -14.18
CA VAL A 352 -23.56 1.56 -15.28
C VAL A 352 -24.42 2.83 -15.38
N GLN A 353 -24.93 3.32 -14.25
CA GLN A 353 -25.76 4.53 -14.22
C GLN A 353 -24.99 5.79 -14.64
N LEU A 354 -23.73 5.93 -14.20
CA LEU A 354 -22.93 7.13 -14.47
C LEU A 354 -22.16 7.07 -15.80
N ALA A 355 -22.02 5.89 -16.42
CA ALA A 355 -21.33 5.68 -17.68
C ALA A 355 -21.65 6.70 -18.79
N PRO A 356 -22.93 7.01 -19.10
CA PRO A 356 -23.27 7.95 -20.17
C PRO A 356 -22.95 9.42 -19.84
N HIS A 357 -22.67 9.74 -18.57
CA HIS A 357 -22.47 11.12 -18.11
C HIS A 357 -21.00 11.53 -18.03
N TRP A 358 -20.06 10.59 -18.15
CA TRP A 358 -18.63 10.88 -18.02
C TRP A 358 -18.08 11.64 -19.23
N ARG A 359 -17.42 12.78 -18.96
CA ARG A 359 -16.65 13.53 -19.97
C ARG A 359 -15.19 13.67 -19.53
N PRO A 360 -14.20 13.53 -20.44
CA PRO A 360 -12.81 13.81 -20.11
C PRO A 360 -12.68 15.21 -19.51
N TRP A 361 -12.02 15.32 -18.37
CA TRP A 361 -11.79 16.60 -17.72
C TRP A 361 -10.64 17.35 -18.39
N GLU A 362 -10.92 18.57 -18.84
CA GLU A 362 -9.93 19.51 -19.35
C GLU A 362 -9.75 20.64 -18.32
N PRO A 363 -8.51 21.02 -17.96
CA PRO A 363 -8.28 22.16 -17.07
C PRO A 363 -8.70 23.45 -17.79
N ILE A 364 -9.75 24.11 -17.31
CA ILE A 364 -10.15 25.43 -17.80
C ILE A 364 -9.22 26.48 -17.17
N SER A 365 -8.56 27.28 -18.01
CA SER A 365 -7.54 28.27 -17.62
C SER A 365 -8.02 29.31 -16.59
N ASP A 366 -9.29 29.72 -16.61
CA ASP A 366 -9.65 31.04 -16.05
C ASP A 366 -10.78 31.05 -15.00
N LYS A 367 -11.05 29.95 -14.29
CA LYS A 367 -11.89 30.02 -13.08
C LYS A 367 -11.22 29.30 -11.93
N VAL A 368 -10.95 30.06 -10.87
CA VAL A 368 -10.36 29.62 -9.61
C VAL A 368 -11.13 28.43 -9.06
N LEU A 369 -10.61 27.23 -9.29
CA LEU A 369 -10.78 26.10 -8.39
C LEU A 369 -9.40 25.88 -7.78
N VAL A 370 -9.25 26.28 -6.52
CA VAL A 370 -8.06 26.00 -5.71
C VAL A 370 -8.01 24.48 -5.50
N VAL A 371 -7.50 23.76 -6.49
CA VAL A 371 -7.14 22.36 -6.37
C VAL A 371 -5.66 22.34 -6.06
N GLY A 372 -5.35 22.17 -4.77
CA GLY A 372 -4.02 21.79 -4.33
C GLY A 372 -3.51 20.63 -5.18
N VAL A 373 -2.35 20.87 -5.78
CA VAL A 373 -1.63 20.04 -6.75
C VAL A 373 -1.87 18.54 -6.56
N MET A 374 -2.61 17.92 -7.49
CA MET A 374 -2.62 16.47 -7.65
C MET A 374 -2.53 16.10 -9.12
N SER A 375 -1.57 15.21 -9.37
CA SER A 375 -1.17 14.51 -10.61
C SER A 375 -2.21 14.43 -11.73
N PRO A 376 -1.80 14.42 -13.02
CA PRO A 376 -2.69 14.19 -14.16
C PRO A 376 -3.16 12.72 -14.17
N VAL A 377 -4.13 12.41 -13.32
CA VAL A 377 -5.04 11.29 -13.52
C VAL A 377 -6.15 11.85 -14.40
N LYS A 378 -6.54 11.15 -15.47
CA LYS A 378 -7.73 11.55 -16.24
C LYS A 378 -8.93 11.55 -15.29
N LYS A 379 -9.40 12.75 -14.99
CA LYS A 379 -10.63 12.97 -14.24
C LYS A 379 -11.75 12.95 -15.25
N PHE A 380 -12.92 12.51 -14.82
CA PHE A 380 -14.14 12.71 -15.59
C PHE A 380 -15.03 13.66 -14.81
N ALA A 381 -15.72 14.57 -15.50
CA ALA A 381 -16.71 15.44 -14.90
C ALA A 381 -18.11 15.07 -15.40
N ILE A 382 -19.11 15.24 -14.54
CA ILE A 382 -20.53 15.23 -14.91
C ILE A 382 -20.94 16.69 -15.08
N ASN A 383 -21.41 17.07 -16.27
CA ASN A 383 -22.10 18.35 -16.45
C ASN A 383 -23.57 18.16 -16.06
N TYR A 384 -24.07 19.07 -15.24
CA TYR A 384 -25.49 19.22 -14.96
C TYR A 384 -26.15 20.08 -16.03
#